data_AF-A0A2P5HEX0-F1
#
_entry.id   AF-A0A2P5HEX0-F1
#
_cell.length_a   1.000
_cell.length_b   1.000
_cell.length_c   1.000
_cell.angle_alpha   90.00
_cell.angle_beta   90.00
_cell.angle_gamma   90.00
#
_symmetry.space_group_name_H-M   'P 1'
#
loop_
_entity.id
_entity.type
_entity.pdbx_description
1 polymer ?
#
loop_
_entity_poly.entity_id
_entity_poly.type
_entity_poly.pdbx_seq_one_letter_code
_entity_poly.pdbx_strand_id
1 'polypeptide(L)'
;MVNIRPDSIIDQVQIIDIENAAYLPKGRCIKGMLAGNDNWRSPEAHFKGELNKPSDMYLFGPVCIYAMLGRVIFGPDDDFRKHESQGALPAFIRLQRQVSYFGDKDGLNGLMKHVGDEEVNCQVLGMLWDERTEEHIPYKPFSTWPDVEDGSFRDLVQRMLNLDPARRITARQALGHPWFAGF
;
A
#
# COMPACT_ATOMS: atom_id res chain seq x y z
N MET A 1 -0.32 19.80 -3.10
CA MET A 1 -1.54 19.36 -3.83
C MET A 1 -2.02 20.54 -4.66
N VAL A 2 -2.15 20.37 -5.97
CA VAL A 2 -2.76 21.37 -6.85
C VAL A 2 -4.28 21.19 -6.77
N ASN A 3 -5.04 22.24 -6.48
CA ASN A 3 -6.50 22.19 -6.55
C ASN A 3 -6.92 22.23 -8.02
N ILE A 4 -7.23 21.06 -8.57
CA ILE A 4 -7.72 20.90 -9.94
C ILE A 4 -9.23 21.11 -9.92
N ARG A 5 -9.75 21.96 -10.82
CA ARG A 5 -11.20 22.18 -10.93
C ARG A 5 -11.86 20.94 -11.53
N PRO A 6 -13.15 20.67 -11.26
CA PRO A 6 -13.85 19.49 -11.76
C PRO A 6 -13.77 19.30 -13.29
N ASP A 7 -13.70 20.41 -14.04
CA ASP A 7 -13.69 20.42 -15.51
C ASP A 7 -12.28 20.56 -16.13
N SER A 8 -11.23 20.53 -15.32
CA SER A 8 -9.86 20.64 -15.80
C SER A 8 -9.42 19.34 -16.48
N ILE A 9 -9.08 19.42 -17.76
CA ILE A 9 -8.38 18.34 -18.47
C ILE A 9 -6.90 18.37 -18.07
N ILE A 10 -6.36 17.19 -17.73
CA ILE A 10 -4.93 17.02 -17.41
C ILE A 10 -4.27 16.38 -18.63
N ASP A 11 -3.53 17.17 -19.41
CA ASP A 11 -2.86 16.68 -20.63
C ASP A 11 -1.52 16.01 -20.34
N GLN A 12 -0.85 16.40 -19.25
CA GLN A 12 0.48 15.90 -18.92
C GLN A 12 0.68 15.81 -17.40
N VAL A 13 1.30 14.71 -16.98
CA VAL A 13 1.73 14.45 -15.60
C VAL A 13 3.24 14.23 -15.56
N GLN A 14 3.89 14.73 -14.52
CA GLN A 14 5.32 14.56 -14.30
C GLN A 14 5.58 14.20 -12.83
N ILE A 15 6.54 13.30 -12.60
CA ILE A 15 7.04 13.01 -11.25
C ILE A 15 7.92 14.18 -10.83
N ILE A 16 7.69 14.70 -9.63
CA ILE A 16 8.44 15.78 -9.00
C ILE A 16 9.03 15.29 -7.68
N ASP A 17 9.72 16.17 -6.95
CA ASP A 17 10.18 15.89 -5.58
C ASP A 17 11.14 14.67 -5.52
N ILE A 18 12.20 14.76 -6.32
CA ILE A 18 13.19 13.69 -6.50
C ILE A 18 14.34 13.75 -5.47
N GLU A 19 14.22 14.58 -4.44
CA GLU A 19 15.25 14.77 -3.41
C GLU A 19 15.51 13.54 -2.55
N ASN A 20 14.50 12.68 -2.39
CA ASN A 20 14.62 11.38 -1.72
C ASN A 20 14.75 10.21 -2.71
N ALA A 21 14.91 10.47 -4.01
CA ALA A 21 15.10 9.43 -5.00
C ALA A 21 16.51 8.85 -4.91
N ALA A 22 16.62 7.52 -5.05
CA ALA A 22 17.89 6.82 -5.05
C ALA A 22 18.00 5.88 -6.24
N TYR A 23 19.15 5.89 -6.90
CA TYR A 23 19.47 4.87 -7.88
C TYR A 23 19.86 3.57 -7.18
N LEU A 24 19.09 2.50 -7.41
CA LEU A 24 19.37 1.17 -6.88
C LEU A 24 19.82 0.24 -8.02
N PRO A 25 21.10 -0.19 -8.02
CA PRO A 25 21.55 -1.25 -8.92
C PRO A 25 20.71 -2.53 -8.77
N LYS A 26 20.73 -3.39 -9.78
CA LYS A 26 19.98 -4.66 -9.76
C LYS A 26 20.36 -5.47 -8.51
N GLY A 27 19.35 -5.92 -7.76
CA GLY A 27 19.54 -6.70 -6.54
C GLY A 27 19.96 -5.89 -5.30
N ARG A 28 19.96 -4.56 -5.37
CA ARG A 28 20.21 -3.68 -4.22
C ARG A 28 18.91 -3.10 -3.68
N CYS A 29 18.93 -2.80 -2.39
CA CYS A 29 17.85 -2.19 -1.63
C CYS A 29 18.40 -1.12 -0.67
N ILE A 30 17.50 -0.32 -0.11
CA ILE A 30 17.76 0.56 1.04
C ILE A 30 17.13 -0.10 2.25
N LYS A 31 17.86 -0.25 3.36
CA LYS A 31 17.35 -0.83 4.61
C LYS A 31 17.58 0.14 5.76
N GLY A 32 16.70 0.14 6.76
CA GLY A 32 16.80 0.99 7.95
C GLY A 32 16.22 2.39 7.80
N MET A 33 15.79 2.78 6.60
CA MET A 33 15.17 4.08 6.32
C MET A 33 13.65 4.01 6.50
N LEU A 34 13.06 5.00 7.16
CA LEU A 34 11.61 5.21 7.19
C LEU A 34 11.22 6.16 6.04
N ALA A 35 11.13 5.60 4.82
CA ALA A 35 10.93 6.39 3.60
C ALA A 35 9.46 6.66 3.27
N GLY A 36 9.22 7.74 2.50
CA GLY A 36 7.91 8.10 1.95
C GLY A 36 6.95 8.73 2.96
N ASN A 37 5.79 9.17 2.49
CA ASN A 37 4.71 9.70 3.34
C ASN A 37 3.91 8.55 3.96
N ASP A 38 3.54 8.68 5.23
CA ASP A 38 2.82 7.66 6.01
C ASP A 38 1.53 7.16 5.36
N ASN A 39 0.82 8.01 4.61
CA ASN A 39 -0.46 7.67 4.00
C ASN A 39 -0.34 6.78 2.75
N TRP A 40 0.88 6.63 2.22
CA TRP A 40 1.15 5.87 0.99
C TRP A 40 2.24 4.81 1.16
N ARG A 41 2.78 4.69 2.38
CA ARG A 41 3.92 3.82 2.69
C ARG A 41 3.57 2.34 2.50
N SER A 42 4.55 1.54 2.07
CA SER A 42 4.42 0.09 1.95
C SER A 42 4.57 -0.64 3.30
N PRO A 43 4.06 -1.87 3.45
CA PRO A 43 4.12 -2.64 4.69
C PRO A 43 5.56 -2.83 5.19
N GLU A 44 6.49 -3.23 4.31
CA GLU A 44 7.89 -3.45 4.66
C GLU A 44 8.61 -2.17 5.11
N ALA A 45 8.16 -1.01 4.63
CA ALA A 45 8.72 0.28 5.04
C ALA A 45 8.30 0.68 6.46
N HIS A 46 7.14 0.23 6.96
CA HIS A 46 6.78 0.41 8.38
C HIS A 46 7.76 -0.31 9.32
N PHE A 47 8.39 -1.38 8.85
CA PHE A 47 9.42 -2.14 9.58
C PHE A 47 10.85 -1.69 9.26
N LYS A 48 11.04 -0.62 8.49
CA LYS A 48 12.36 -0.20 7.97
C LYS A 48 13.09 -1.35 7.25
N GLY A 49 12.33 -2.25 6.63
CA GLY A 49 12.84 -3.39 5.88
C GLY A 49 13.54 -2.96 4.59
N GLU A 50 13.82 -3.94 3.73
CA GLU A 50 14.47 -3.66 2.45
C GLU A 50 13.52 -2.99 1.45
N LEU A 51 13.87 -1.78 1.02
CA LEU A 51 13.10 -0.95 0.09
C LEU A 51 13.73 -0.98 -1.31
N ASN A 52 12.88 -1.15 -2.31
CA ASN A 52 13.24 -1.18 -3.73
C ASN A 52 12.01 -0.84 -4.61
N LYS A 53 12.10 -1.06 -5.93
CA LYS A 53 11.03 -0.72 -6.88
C LYS A 53 9.64 -1.27 -6.51
N PRO A 54 9.49 -2.51 -6.01
CA PRO A 54 8.24 -2.99 -5.41
C PRO A 54 7.61 -2.10 -4.32
N SER A 55 8.40 -1.36 -3.54
CA SER A 55 7.87 -0.41 -2.56
C SER A 55 7.20 0.78 -3.24
N ASP A 56 7.78 1.29 -4.34
CA ASP A 56 7.16 2.34 -5.17
C ASP A 56 5.86 1.85 -5.83
N MET A 57 5.84 0.59 -6.30
CA MET A 57 4.64 -0.02 -6.86
C MET A 57 3.51 -0.14 -5.84
N TYR A 58 3.84 -0.50 -4.60
CA TYR A 58 2.85 -0.48 -3.52
C TYR A 58 2.36 0.94 -3.28
N LEU A 59 3.25 1.93 -3.16
CA LEU A 59 2.86 3.34 -2.96
C LEU A 59 1.94 3.86 -4.07
N PHE A 60 2.15 3.43 -5.31
CA PHE A 60 1.33 3.86 -6.44
C PHE A 60 -0.12 3.31 -6.38
N GLY A 61 -0.34 2.14 -5.77
CA GLY A 61 -1.67 1.54 -5.61
C GLY A 61 -2.68 2.44 -4.88
N PRO A 62 -2.41 2.88 -3.64
CA PRO A 62 -3.27 3.78 -2.88
C PRO A 62 -3.43 5.15 -3.54
N VAL A 63 -2.43 5.62 -4.29
CA VAL A 63 -2.56 6.83 -5.12
C VAL A 63 -3.57 6.63 -6.24
N CYS A 64 -3.59 5.45 -6.90
CA CYS A 64 -4.62 5.11 -7.88
C CYS A 64 -6.01 5.03 -7.23
N ILE A 65 -6.12 4.43 -6.04
CA ILE A 65 -7.38 4.40 -5.27
C ILE A 65 -7.84 5.82 -4.93
N TYR A 66 -6.92 6.70 -4.52
CA TYR A 66 -7.24 8.11 -4.28
C TYR A 66 -7.73 8.82 -5.54
N ALA A 67 -7.06 8.62 -6.68
CA ALA A 67 -7.46 9.23 -7.95
C ALA A 67 -8.86 8.78 -8.40
N MET A 68 -9.19 7.49 -8.20
CA MET A 68 -10.46 6.92 -8.65
C MET A 68 -11.62 7.13 -7.66
N LEU A 69 -11.36 7.06 -6.36
CA LEU A 69 -12.39 7.07 -5.32
C LEU A 69 -12.38 8.33 -4.44
N GLY A 70 -11.35 9.18 -4.54
CA GLY A 70 -11.18 10.38 -3.72
C GLY A 70 -10.77 10.10 -2.27
N ARG A 71 -10.28 8.89 -1.95
CA ARG A 71 -10.03 8.44 -0.56
C ARG A 71 -8.55 8.17 -0.29
N VAL A 72 -8.05 8.71 0.83
CA VAL A 72 -6.73 8.38 1.36
C VAL A 72 -6.87 7.21 2.33
N ILE A 73 -6.86 5.98 1.82
CA ILE A 73 -7.31 4.79 2.56
C ILE A 73 -6.47 4.42 3.81
N PHE A 74 -5.22 4.88 3.88
CA PHE A 74 -4.35 4.74 5.06
C PHE A 74 -4.18 6.04 5.85
N GLY A 75 -4.92 7.09 5.46
CA GLY A 75 -4.88 8.39 6.10
C GLY A 75 -5.68 8.45 7.40
N PRO A 76 -5.48 9.50 8.21
CA PRO A 76 -6.20 9.68 9.47
C PRO A 76 -7.66 10.09 9.23
N ASP A 77 -8.57 9.16 9.51
CA ASP A 77 -10.01 9.38 9.67
C ASP A 77 -10.41 9.27 11.16
N ASP A 78 -11.70 9.27 11.46
CA ASP A 78 -12.18 9.23 12.85
C ASP A 78 -11.88 7.90 13.54
N ASP A 79 -11.91 6.79 12.80
CA ASP A 79 -11.52 5.47 13.31
C ASP A 79 -10.02 5.43 13.64
N PHE A 80 -9.18 5.97 12.78
CA PHE A 80 -7.75 6.12 13.02
C PHE A 80 -7.48 6.94 14.30
N ARG A 81 -8.08 8.12 14.41
CA ARG A 81 -7.88 9.03 15.56
C ARG A 81 -8.37 8.41 16.87
N LYS A 82 -9.46 7.63 16.82
CA LYS A 82 -9.95 6.89 17.98
C LYS A 82 -8.89 5.92 18.49
N HIS A 83 -8.34 5.06 17.63
CA HIS A 83 -7.32 4.10 18.03
C HIS A 83 -6.03 4.78 18.49
N GLU A 84 -5.63 5.86 17.82
CA GLU A 84 -4.47 6.67 18.23
C GLU A 84 -4.67 7.27 19.64
N SER A 85 -5.87 7.81 19.94
CA SER A 85 -6.19 8.33 21.28
C SER A 85 -6.23 7.26 22.37
N GLN A 86 -6.40 5.99 21.99
CA GLN A 86 -6.34 4.83 22.87
C GLN A 86 -4.92 4.27 23.04
N GLY A 87 -3.92 4.91 22.42
CA GLY A 87 -2.50 4.55 22.54
C GLY A 87 -1.98 3.64 21.42
N ALA A 88 -2.79 3.31 20.41
CA ALA A 88 -2.30 2.54 19.27
C ALA A 88 -1.30 3.37 18.46
N LEU A 89 -0.19 2.75 18.07
CA LEU A 89 0.81 3.43 17.26
C LEU A 89 0.30 3.65 15.83
N PRO A 90 0.47 4.84 15.24
CA PRO A 90 0.07 5.18 13.87
C PRO A 90 0.48 4.17 12.80
N ALA A 91 1.66 3.55 12.94
CA ALA A 91 2.14 2.54 12.01
C ALA A 91 1.34 1.24 12.09
N PHE A 92 0.91 0.82 13.28
CA PHE A 92 0.14 -0.43 13.46
C PHE A 92 -1.31 -0.28 12.99
N ILE A 93 -1.93 0.88 13.16
CA ILE A 93 -3.26 1.13 12.59
C ILE A 93 -3.21 1.02 11.05
N ARG A 94 -2.15 1.57 10.43
CA ARG A 94 -1.93 1.48 8.98
C ARG A 94 -1.64 0.05 8.53
N LEU A 95 -0.76 -0.66 9.24
CA LEU A 95 -0.48 -2.06 8.95
C LEU A 95 -1.73 -2.93 9.08
N GLN A 96 -2.58 -2.69 10.08
CA GLN A 96 -3.87 -3.40 10.19
C GLN A 96 -4.74 -3.16 8.96
N ARG A 97 -4.86 -1.91 8.48
CA ARG A 97 -5.57 -1.60 7.24
C ARG A 97 -4.97 -2.31 6.03
N GLN A 98 -3.64 -2.26 5.87
CA GLN A 98 -2.93 -2.90 4.77
C GLN A 98 -3.16 -4.42 4.75
N VAL A 99 -3.05 -5.06 5.91
CA VAL A 99 -3.27 -6.50 6.08
C VAL A 99 -4.74 -6.87 5.84
N SER A 100 -5.69 -6.11 6.38
CA SER A 100 -7.12 -6.38 6.19
C SER A 100 -7.61 -6.14 4.76
N TYR A 101 -7.13 -5.09 4.09
CA TYR A 101 -7.57 -4.74 2.74
C TYR A 101 -6.93 -5.62 1.66
N PHE A 102 -5.64 -5.92 1.77
CA PHE A 102 -4.87 -6.51 0.66
C PHE A 102 -4.18 -7.84 1.00
N GLY A 103 -4.32 -8.31 2.24
CA GLY A 103 -3.67 -9.53 2.68
C GLY A 103 -4.30 -10.80 2.11
N ASP A 104 -3.42 -11.65 1.57
CA ASP A 104 -3.66 -13.07 1.36
C ASP A 104 -2.55 -13.87 2.09
N LYS A 105 -2.75 -15.18 2.29
CA LYS A 105 -1.83 -16.00 3.07
C LYS A 105 -0.42 -16.06 2.47
N ASP A 106 -0.31 -16.08 1.13
CA ASP A 106 0.98 -16.12 0.47
C ASP A 106 1.68 -14.76 0.58
N GLY A 107 0.94 -13.68 0.39
CA GLY A 107 1.40 -12.30 0.53
C GLY A 107 1.94 -12.04 1.94
N LEU A 108 1.21 -12.48 2.96
CA LEU A 108 1.65 -12.38 4.35
C LEU A 108 2.94 -13.15 4.60
N ASN A 109 3.02 -14.41 4.14
CA ASN A 109 4.23 -15.22 4.30
C ASN A 109 5.43 -14.61 3.59
N GLY A 110 5.23 -14.06 2.40
CA GLY A 110 6.28 -13.35 1.65
C GLY A 110 6.75 -12.08 2.37
N LEU A 111 5.81 -11.30 2.92
CA LEU A 111 6.14 -10.14 3.74
C LEU A 111 6.92 -10.53 5.01
N MET A 112 6.45 -11.55 5.75
CA MET A 112 7.14 -12.06 6.95
C MET A 112 8.57 -12.51 6.60
N LYS A 113 8.76 -13.19 5.48
CA LYS A 113 10.11 -13.56 5.01
C LYS A 113 10.96 -12.33 4.70
N HIS A 114 10.36 -11.27 4.15
CA HIS A 114 11.06 -10.04 3.74
C HIS A 114 11.48 -9.16 4.92
N VAL A 115 10.72 -9.17 6.03
CA VAL A 115 11.03 -8.36 7.24
C VAL A 115 11.47 -9.19 8.45
N GLY A 116 11.56 -10.51 8.29
CA GLY A 116 11.71 -11.49 9.37
C GLY A 116 13.10 -11.63 9.96
N ASP A 117 14.05 -10.76 9.61
CA ASP A 117 15.33 -10.67 10.31
C ASP A 117 15.14 -10.32 11.80
N GLU A 118 13.99 -9.68 12.13
CA GLU A 118 13.55 -9.45 13.49
C GLU A 118 12.28 -10.28 13.77
N GLU A 119 12.37 -11.22 14.72
CA GLU A 119 11.27 -12.13 15.06
C GLU A 119 9.99 -11.38 15.46
N VAL A 120 10.14 -10.24 16.12
CA VAL A 120 9.02 -9.37 16.52
C VAL A 120 8.18 -8.91 15.33
N ASN A 121 8.77 -8.71 14.15
CA ASN A 121 8.04 -8.30 12.96
C ASN A 121 7.06 -9.40 12.50
N CYS A 122 7.50 -10.66 12.54
CA CYS A 122 6.65 -11.80 12.24
C CYS A 122 5.53 -11.97 13.27
N GLN A 123 5.82 -11.75 14.55
CA GLN A 123 4.81 -11.81 15.62
C GLN A 123 3.73 -10.73 15.43
N VAL A 124 4.14 -9.48 15.16
CA VAL A 124 3.21 -8.38 14.85
C VAL A 124 2.36 -8.70 13.63
N LEU A 125 2.97 -9.14 12.52
CA LEU A 125 2.23 -9.50 11.31
C LEU A 125 1.24 -10.65 11.54
N GLY A 126 1.60 -11.62 12.37
CA GLY A 126 0.71 -12.72 12.78
C GLY A 126 -0.50 -12.23 13.55
N MET A 127 -0.28 -11.38 14.57
CA MET A 127 -1.35 -10.75 15.36
C MET A 127 -2.32 -9.96 14.47
N LEU A 128 -1.79 -9.06 13.62
CA LEU A 128 -2.61 -8.25 12.72
C LEU A 128 -3.39 -9.11 11.71
N TRP A 129 -2.80 -10.21 11.25
CA TRP A 129 -3.47 -11.16 10.38
C TRP A 129 -4.61 -11.84 11.11
N ASP A 130 -4.38 -12.43 12.27
CA ASP A 130 -5.40 -13.18 13.01
C ASP A 130 -6.56 -12.27 13.44
N GLU A 131 -6.29 -11.05 13.88
CA GLU A 131 -7.31 -10.09 14.31
C GLU A 131 -8.14 -9.51 13.16
N ARG A 132 -7.69 -9.60 11.90
CA ARG A 132 -8.32 -8.90 10.76
C ARG A 132 -9.78 -9.27 10.51
N THR A 133 -10.23 -10.41 11.03
CA THR A 133 -11.60 -10.92 10.89
C THR A 133 -12.47 -10.72 12.12
N GLU A 134 -11.93 -10.14 13.19
CA GLU A 134 -12.67 -9.84 14.41
C GLU A 134 -13.77 -8.80 14.16
N GLU A 135 -14.89 -8.92 14.88
CA GLU A 135 -16.08 -8.07 14.65
C GLU A 135 -15.80 -6.58 14.83
N HIS A 136 -14.87 -6.24 15.71
CA HIS A 136 -14.48 -4.86 16.01
C HIS A 136 -13.52 -4.26 14.97
N ILE A 137 -13.00 -5.06 14.03
CA ILE A 137 -12.15 -4.60 12.93
C ILE A 137 -13.04 -4.36 11.69
N PRO A 138 -13.31 -3.09 11.31
CA PRO A 138 -14.29 -2.80 10.26
C PRO A 138 -13.74 -2.98 8.84
N TYR A 139 -12.43 -3.25 8.71
CA TYR A 139 -11.73 -3.26 7.44
C TYR A 139 -12.05 -4.52 6.63
N LYS A 140 -12.64 -4.35 5.45
CA LYS A 140 -12.99 -5.46 4.55
C LYS A 140 -11.98 -5.60 3.41
N PRO A 141 -11.72 -6.83 2.92
CA PRO A 141 -10.84 -7.04 1.78
C PRO A 141 -11.25 -6.18 0.59
N PHE A 142 -10.28 -5.53 -0.06
CA PHE A 142 -10.51 -4.62 -1.17
C PHE A 142 -11.28 -5.29 -2.33
N SER A 143 -11.11 -6.61 -2.51
CA SER A 143 -11.86 -7.39 -3.49
C SER A 143 -13.37 -7.40 -3.28
N THR A 144 -13.83 -7.06 -2.08
CA THR A 144 -15.24 -7.06 -1.66
C THR A 144 -15.86 -5.67 -1.61
N TRP A 145 -15.11 -4.62 -1.96
CA TRP A 145 -15.59 -3.26 -1.90
C TRP A 145 -16.65 -3.01 -2.98
N PRO A 146 -17.88 -2.60 -2.61
CA PRO A 146 -19.01 -2.54 -3.54
C PRO A 146 -18.91 -1.37 -4.53
N ASP A 147 -18.18 -0.33 -4.18
CA ASP A 147 -17.98 0.89 -4.97
C ASP A 147 -16.80 0.79 -5.95
N VAL A 148 -16.12 -0.34 -5.98
CA VAL A 148 -15.09 -0.65 -6.98
C VAL A 148 -15.72 -1.55 -8.03
N GLU A 149 -16.45 -0.99 -8.99
CA GLU A 149 -17.20 -1.78 -9.99
C GLU A 149 -16.31 -2.37 -11.10
N ASP A 150 -15.27 -1.62 -11.51
CA ASP A 150 -14.33 -2.04 -12.56
C ASP A 150 -13.43 -3.19 -12.06
N GLY A 151 -13.71 -4.40 -12.57
CA GLY A 151 -12.93 -5.60 -12.26
C GLY A 151 -11.47 -5.54 -12.71
N SER A 152 -11.15 -4.81 -13.78
CA SER A 152 -9.77 -4.61 -14.24
C SER A 152 -9.02 -3.65 -13.32
N PHE A 153 -9.67 -2.58 -12.85
CA PHE A 153 -9.08 -1.71 -11.84
C PHE A 153 -8.81 -2.49 -10.55
N ARG A 154 -9.78 -3.31 -10.13
CA ARG A 154 -9.66 -4.15 -8.95
C ARG A 154 -8.46 -5.09 -9.04
N ASP A 155 -8.33 -5.84 -10.14
CA ASP A 155 -7.20 -6.75 -10.38
C ASP A 155 -5.86 -6.02 -10.37
N LEU A 156 -5.76 -4.88 -11.06
CA LEU A 156 -4.53 -4.08 -11.10
C LEU A 156 -4.09 -3.65 -9.69
N VAL A 157 -5.02 -3.11 -8.90
CA VAL A 157 -4.76 -2.66 -7.53
C VAL A 157 -4.32 -3.82 -6.65
N GLN A 158 -4.99 -4.97 -6.71
CA GLN A 158 -4.60 -6.16 -5.94
C GLN A 158 -3.18 -6.65 -6.30
N ARG A 159 -2.78 -6.55 -7.56
CA ARG A 159 -1.42 -6.92 -8.01
C ARG A 159 -0.36 -5.90 -7.59
N MET A 160 -0.70 -4.61 -7.49
CA MET A 160 0.21 -3.58 -6.96
C MET A 160 0.37 -3.67 -5.44
N LEU A 161 -0.74 -3.97 -4.75
CA LEU A 161 -0.85 -3.93 -3.29
C LEU A 161 -0.67 -5.29 -2.61
N ASN A 162 -0.13 -6.29 -3.32
CA ASN A 162 0.22 -7.56 -2.69
C ASN A 162 1.21 -7.33 -1.53
N LEU A 163 0.97 -7.98 -0.39
CA LEU A 163 1.82 -7.79 0.79
C LEU A 163 3.27 -8.26 0.53
N ASP A 164 3.47 -9.32 -0.26
CA ASP A 164 4.79 -9.81 -0.65
C ASP A 164 5.41 -8.90 -1.72
N PRO A 165 6.51 -8.18 -1.43
CA PRO A 165 7.17 -7.33 -2.41
C PRO A 165 7.61 -8.07 -3.68
N ALA A 166 7.94 -9.36 -3.60
CA ALA A 166 8.37 -10.15 -4.75
C ALA A 166 7.21 -10.55 -5.69
N ARG A 167 5.96 -10.49 -5.21
CA ARG A 167 4.75 -10.82 -5.99
C ARG A 167 4.08 -9.59 -6.59
N ARG A 168 4.53 -8.39 -6.24
CA ARG A 168 3.98 -7.14 -6.80
C ARG A 168 4.29 -7.04 -8.29
N ILE A 169 3.30 -6.55 -9.03
CA ILE A 169 3.47 -6.23 -10.45
C ILE A 169 4.50 -5.10 -10.63
N THR A 170 5.31 -5.18 -11.67
CA THR A 170 6.24 -4.10 -12.04
C THR A 170 5.51 -2.99 -12.80
N ALA A 171 6.09 -1.78 -12.84
CA ALA A 171 5.54 -0.67 -13.64
C ALA A 171 5.30 -1.04 -15.10
N ARG A 172 6.22 -1.80 -15.72
CA ARG A 172 6.06 -2.28 -17.11
C ARG A 172 4.86 -3.20 -17.27
N GLN A 173 4.67 -4.14 -16.34
CA GLN A 173 3.54 -5.05 -16.36
C GLN A 173 2.22 -4.32 -16.04
N ALA A 174 2.24 -3.32 -15.15
CA ALA A 174 1.11 -2.46 -14.87
C ALA A 174 0.69 -1.69 -16.13
N LEU A 175 1.62 -1.08 -16.86
CA LEU A 175 1.33 -0.40 -18.14
C LEU A 175 0.76 -1.34 -19.22
N GLY A 176 1.07 -2.64 -19.15
CA GLY A 176 0.49 -3.66 -20.04
C GLY A 176 -0.84 -4.25 -19.54
N HIS A 177 -1.39 -3.77 -18.43
CA HIS A 177 -2.60 -4.29 -17.84
C HIS A 177 -3.86 -3.82 -18.60
N PRO A 178 -4.91 -4.65 -18.76
CA PRO A 178 -6.13 -4.28 -19.49
C PRO A 178 -6.79 -2.98 -19.01
N TRP A 179 -6.64 -2.63 -17.74
CA TRP A 179 -7.12 -1.36 -17.19
C TRP A 179 -6.56 -0.14 -17.91
N PHE A 180 -5.29 -0.18 -18.34
CA PHE A 180 -4.67 0.90 -19.09
C PHE A 180 -4.94 0.83 -20.61
N ALA A 181 -5.59 -0.22 -21.12
CA ALA A 181 -5.85 -0.38 -22.55
C ALA A 181 -7.03 0.46 -23.07
N GLY A 182 -7.82 1.05 -22.16
CA GLY A 182 -9.03 1.83 -22.48
C GLY A 182 -8.82 3.34 -22.53
N PHE A 183 -7.58 3.83 -22.44
CA PHE A 183 -7.23 5.25 -22.44
C PHE A 183 -6.34 5.61 -23.63
#